data_AF-A0A9D0TJX3-F1
#
_entry.id   AF-A0A9D0TJX3-F1
#
_cell.length_a   1.000
_cell.length_b   1.000
_cell.length_c   1.000
_cell.angle_alpha   90.00
_cell.angle_beta   90.00
_cell.angle_gamma   90.00
#
_symmetry.space_group_name_H-M   'P 1'
#
loop_
_entity.id
_entity.type
_entity.pdbx_description
1 polymer ?
#
loop_
_entity_poly.entity_id
_entity_poly.type
_entity_poly.pdbx_seq_one_letter_code
_entity_poly.pdbx_strand_id
1 'polypeptide(L)' 'YQLFIPPELGYGQRGAGRAIGPQETLIFDVELLEIK' A
#
# COMPACT_ATOMS: atom_id res chain seq x y z
N TYR A 1 4.18 -1.25 -12.98
CA TYR A 1 4.83 -2.29 -12.15
C TYR A 1 3.94 -2.54 -10.95
N GLN A 2 3.58 -3.79 -10.67
CA GLN A 2 2.68 -4.09 -9.55
C GLN A 2 3.46 -4.37 -8.25
N LEU A 3 3.18 -3.58 -7.22
CA LEU A 3 3.75 -3.72 -5.89
C LEU A 3 2.69 -4.27 -4.93
N PHE A 4 3.07 -5.28 -4.16
CA PHE A 4 2.25 -5.85 -3.10
C PHE A 4 2.89 -5.48 -1.76
N ILE A 5 2.17 -4.67 -0.99
CA ILE A 5 2.67 -4.14 0.28
C ILE A 5 1.92 -4.85 1.41
N PRO A 6 2.59 -5.71 2.19
CA PRO A 6 1.97 -6.36 3.33
C PRO A 6 1.62 -5.32 4.41
N PRO A 7 0.63 -5.60 5.26
CA PRO A 7 0.07 -4.61 6.17
C PRO A 7 1.10 -4.00 7.13
N GLU A 8 2.11 -4.75 7.56
CA GLU A 8 3.21 -4.28 8.41
C GLU A 8 4.08 -3.18 7.76
N LEU A 9 4.10 -3.11 6.44
CA LEU A 9 4.76 -2.05 5.66
C LEU A 9 3.77 -0.97 5.17
N GLY A 10 2.48 -1.17 5.41
CA GLY A 10 1.39 -0.25 5.07
C GLY A 10 0.76 0.39 6.31
N TYR A 11 -0.54 0.20 6.50
CA TYR A 11 -1.31 0.81 7.60
C TYR A 11 -1.49 -0.10 8.84
N GLY A 12 -0.96 -1.32 8.79
CA GLY A 12 -0.95 -2.26 9.91
C GLY A 12 -2.33 -2.52 10.51
N GLN A 13 -2.36 -2.76 11.82
CA GLN A 13 -3.60 -3.02 12.55
C GLN A 13 -4.51 -1.79 12.68
N ARG A 14 -3.99 -0.58 12.45
CA ARG A 14 -4.81 0.64 12.58
C ARG A 14 -5.66 0.89 11.33
N GLY A 15 -5.22 0.43 10.16
CA GLY A 15 -5.85 0.78 8.89
C GLY A 15 -5.79 2.30 8.63
N ALA A 16 -6.58 2.78 7.67
CA ALA A 16 -6.67 4.19 7.36
C ALA A 16 -8.11 4.63 7.05
N GLY A 17 -8.69 5.36 8.00
CA GLY A 17 -10.02 5.94 7.85
C GLY A 17 -11.10 4.88 7.58
N ARG A 18 -11.92 5.12 6.55
CA ARG A 18 -12.96 4.17 6.09
C ARG A 18 -12.54 3.38 4.84
N ALA A 19 -11.44 3.76 4.21
CA ALA A 19 -11.04 3.23 2.91
C ALA A 19 -10.15 2.00 3.04
N ILE A 20 -9.42 1.86 4.16
CA ILE A 20 -8.48 0.76 4.38
C ILE A 20 -8.70 0.18 5.77
N GLY A 21 -9.05 -1.11 5.82
CA GLY A 21 -9.28 -1.86 7.04
C GLY A 21 -7.99 -2.27 7.77
N PRO A 22 -8.10 -2.73 9.03
CA PRO A 22 -7.00 -3.34 9.76
C PRO A 22 -6.40 -4.55 9.02
N GLN A 23 -5.07 -4.62 8.97
CA GLN A 23 -4.31 -5.75 8.42
C GLN A 23 -4.56 -6.05 6.93
N GLU A 24 -4.99 -5.05 6.15
CA GLU A 24 -5.15 -5.21 4.70
C GLU A 24 -3.82 -5.12 3.95
N THR A 25 -3.63 -6.03 2.99
CA THR A 25 -2.53 -5.95 2.00
C THR A 25 -2.92 -4.97 0.90
N LEU A 26 -2.00 -4.07 0.55
CA LEU A 26 -2.22 -3.09 -0.49
C LEU A 26 -1.56 -3.53 -1.80
N ILE A 27 -2.23 -3.24 -2.91
CA ILE A 27 -1.73 -3.52 -4.25
C ILE A 27 -1.69 -2.19 -5.00
N PHE A 28 -0.51 -1.82 -5.49
CA PHE A 28 -0.32 -0.60 -6.26
C PHE A 28 0.22 -0.95 -7.64
N ASP A 29 -0.25 -0.23 -8.67
CA ASP A 29 0.43 -0.18 -9.96
C ASP A 29 1.21 1.13 -10.05
N VAL A 30 2.53 1.01 -10.24
CA VAL A 30 3.47 2.12 -10.21
C VAL A 30 4.19 2.24 -11.54
N GLU A 31 4.25 3.46 -12.06
CA GLU A 31 5.04 3.82 -13.24
C GLU A 31 6.17 4.77 -12.82
N LEU A 32 7.40 4.43 -13.21
CA LEU A 32 8.56 5.28 -12.98
C LEU A 32 8.71 6.25 -14.16
N LEU A 33 8.51 7.54 -13.91
CA LEU A 33 8.57 8.56 -14.96
C LEU A 33 9.99 9.07 -15.23
N GLU A 34 10.75 9.37 -14.17
CA GLU A 34 12.10 9.93 -14.27
C GLU A 34 12.90 9.61 -12.99
N ILE A 35 14.21 9.43 -13.13
CA ILE A 35 15.19 9.49 -12.04
C ILE A 35 16.16 10.62 -12.38
N LYS A 36 16.31 11.59 -11.48
CA LYS A 36 17.28 12.70 -11.62
C LYS A 36 18.65 12.34 -11.09
#